data_AF-D8DU15-F1
#
_entry.id   AF-D8DU15-F1
#
_cell.length_a   1.000
_cell.length_b   1.000
_cell.length_c   1.000
_cell.angle_alpha   90.00
_cell.angle_beta   90.00
_cell.angle_gamma   90.00
#
_symmetry.space_group_name_H-M   'P 1'
#
loop_
_entity.id
_entity.type
_entity.pdbx_description
1 polymer ?
#
loop_
_entity_poly.entity_id
_entity_poly.type
_entity_poly.pdbx_seq_one_letter_code
_entity_poly.pdbx_strand_id
1 'polypeptide(L)'
;MVVDESIAINGQKLLLTLGVPSEHQGRPLRHEDVTVLDMSVSKGFNGDDVQDRIKAAEKSAGSDSDYIISDKGHNLVKGITGSGHIYHADISHSMGVIL
;
A
#
# COMPACT_ATOMS: atom_id res chain seq x y z
N MET A 1 -2.24 6.11 3.43
CA MET A 1 -2.32 4.63 3.39
C MET A 1 -1.00 4.02 2.96
N VAL A 2 -0.67 2.81 3.40
CA VAL A 2 0.49 2.04 2.92
C VAL A 2 -0.04 0.81 2.19
N VAL A 3 0.44 0.56 0.97
CA VAL A 3 0.14 -0.65 0.21
C VAL A 3 1.45 -1.34 -0.10
N ASP A 4 1.58 -2.61 0.22
CA ASP A 4 2.81 -3.35 -0.01
C ASP A 4 2.53 -4.78 -0.48
N GLU A 5 3.39 -5.31 -1.33
CA GLU A 5 3.30 -6.67 -1.85
C GLU A 5 4.47 -7.50 -1.35
N SER A 6 4.17 -8.63 -0.72
CA SER A 6 5.21 -9.50 -0.17
C SER A 6 6.04 -10.17 -1.26
N ILE A 7 7.20 -10.69 -0.85
CA ILE A 7 7.91 -11.73 -1.60
C ILE A 7 6.99 -12.95 -1.76
N ALA A 8 7.12 -13.64 -2.90
CA ALA A 8 6.33 -14.83 -3.17
C ALA A 8 6.72 -16.01 -2.26
N ILE A 9 5.74 -16.60 -1.57
CA ILE A 9 5.88 -17.83 -0.78
C ILE A 9 5.01 -18.91 -1.45
N ASN A 10 5.63 -20.01 -1.86
CA ASN A 10 4.94 -21.09 -2.59
C ASN A 10 4.14 -20.59 -3.82
N GLY A 11 4.71 -19.63 -4.55
CA GLY A 11 4.08 -19.02 -5.73
C GLY A 11 2.86 -18.14 -5.43
N GLN A 12 2.63 -17.77 -4.17
CA GLN A 12 1.61 -16.82 -3.74
C GLN A 12 2.28 -15.56 -3.19
N LYS A 13 1.64 -14.41 -3.38
CA LYS A 13 2.00 -13.12 -2.80
C LYS A 13 0.89 -12.63 -1.89
N LEU A 14 1.26 -11.91 -0.85
CA LEU A 14 0.35 -11.19 0.03
C LEU A 14 0.38 -9.71 -0.37
N LEU A 15 -0.77 -9.15 -0.73
CA LEU A 15 -0.98 -7.71 -0.81
C LEU A 15 -1.55 -7.23 0.53
N LEU A 16 -0.84 -6.31 1.17
CA LEU A 16 -1.18 -5.75 2.47
C LEU A 16 -1.60 -4.28 2.29
N THR A 17 -2.73 -3.89 2.88
CA THR A 17 -3.20 -2.50 2.86
C THR A 17 -3.41 -2.01 4.29
N LEU A 18 -2.67 -0.96 4.66
CA LEU A 18 -2.62 -0.40 6.00
C LEU A 18 -3.08 1.06 6.02
N GLY A 19 -4.00 1.38 6.92
CA GLY A 19 -4.37 2.74 7.28
C GLY A 19 -3.39 3.29 8.32
N VAL A 20 -2.95 4.52 8.12
CA VAL A 20 -2.12 5.29 9.06
C VAL A 20 -2.59 6.75 9.03
N PRO A 21 -2.41 7.53 10.12
CA PRO A 21 -2.67 8.96 10.10
C PRO A 21 -1.88 9.65 8.99
N SER A 22 -2.53 10.47 8.18
CA SER A 22 -1.86 11.26 7.15
C SER A 22 -1.08 12.43 7.74
N GLU A 23 -1.56 12.98 8.86
CA GLU A 23 -0.88 14.02 9.62
C GLU A 23 0.30 13.46 10.45
N HIS A 24 1.39 14.22 10.48
CA HIS A 24 2.57 13.85 11.26
C HIS A 24 2.30 13.97 12.76
N GLN A 25 2.46 12.87 13.49
CA GLN A 25 2.12 12.76 14.93
C GLN A 25 3.15 13.37 15.89
N GLY A 26 4.20 14.04 15.38
CA GLY A 26 5.31 14.56 16.18
C GLY A 26 6.29 13.50 16.69
N ARG A 27 6.08 12.25 16.29
CA ARG A 27 6.88 11.07 16.63
C ARG A 27 6.83 10.05 15.49
N PRO A 28 7.75 9.07 15.43
CA PRO A 28 7.60 7.92 14.54
C PRO A 28 6.26 7.21 14.75
N LEU A 29 5.71 6.65 13.66
CA LEU A 29 4.55 5.79 13.71
C LEU A 29 4.83 4.57 14.60
N ARG A 30 3.80 4.15 15.33
CA ARG A 30 3.79 2.97 16.18
C ARG A 30 2.73 2.00 15.70
N HIS A 31 2.80 0.77 16.18
CA HIS A 31 1.81 -0.25 15.84
C HIS A 31 0.37 0.17 16.21
N GLU A 32 0.19 0.90 17.32
CA GLU A 32 -1.10 1.43 17.77
C GLU A 32 -1.72 2.47 16.80
N ASP A 33 -0.92 3.09 15.93
CA ASP A 33 -1.41 4.04 14.93
C ASP A 33 -1.84 3.37 13.62
N VAL A 34 -1.60 2.06 13.48
CA VAL A 34 -1.79 1.32 12.23
C VAL A 34 -3.08 0.52 12.30
N THR A 35 -3.93 0.65 11.28
CA THR A 35 -5.10 -0.20 11.08
C THR A 35 -4.90 -1.09 9.88
N VAL A 36 -5.11 -2.40 10.02
CA VAL A 36 -5.13 -3.32 8.87
C VAL A 36 -6.45 -3.16 8.14
N LEU A 37 -6.43 -2.64 6.92
CA LEU A 37 -7.62 -2.38 6.11
C LEU A 37 -7.97 -3.56 5.20
N ASP A 38 -6.97 -4.22 4.62
CA ASP A 38 -7.13 -5.42 3.79
C ASP A 38 -5.88 -6.31 3.84
N MET A 39 -6.09 -7.61 3.72
CA MET A 39 -5.03 -8.61 3.52
C MET A 39 -5.48 -9.60 2.46
N SER A 40 -4.70 -9.70 1.38
CA SER A 40 -5.10 -10.41 0.18
C SER A 40 -4.02 -11.34 -0.33
N VAL A 41 -4.37 -12.58 -0.66
CA VAL A 41 -3.42 -13.57 -1.19
C VAL A 41 -3.79 -13.95 -2.62
N SER A 42 -2.81 -13.92 -3.51
CA SER A 42 -2.96 -14.32 -4.93
C SER A 42 -1.62 -14.78 -5.50
N LYS A 43 -1.61 -15.47 -6.65
CA LYS A 43 -0.37 -15.77 -7.39
C LYS A 43 0.37 -14.49 -7.84
N GLY A 44 -0.36 -13.40 -7.97
CA GLY A 44 0.14 -12.06 -8.23
C GLY A 44 -1.02 -11.09 -8.34
N PHE A 45 -0.71 -9.80 -8.26
CA PHE A 45 -1.66 -8.72 -8.41
C PHE A 45 -1.23 -7.85 -9.60
N ASN A 46 -2.12 -7.67 -10.58
CA ASN A 46 -1.93 -6.66 -11.60
C ASN A 46 -2.40 -5.29 -11.08
N GLY A 47 -2.17 -4.21 -11.83
CA GLY A 47 -2.52 -2.87 -11.36
C GLY A 47 -4.03 -2.64 -11.17
N ASP A 48 -4.88 -3.32 -11.93
CA ASP A 48 -6.33 -3.20 -11.80
C ASP A 48 -6.79 -3.94 -10.52
N ASP A 49 -6.19 -5.11 -10.22
CA ASP A 49 -6.42 -5.82 -8.95
C ASP A 49 -6.05 -4.94 -7.75
N VAL A 50 -4.90 -4.26 -7.80
CA VAL A 50 -4.45 -3.35 -6.73
C VAL A 50 -5.42 -2.16 -6.58
N GLN A 51 -5.86 -1.57 -7.69
CA GLN A 51 -6.82 -0.46 -7.69
C GLN A 51 -8.14 -0.86 -7.02
N ASP A 52 -8.65 -2.05 -7.31
CA ASP A 52 -9.90 -2.54 -6.73
C ASP A 52 -9.77 -2.79 -5.22
N ARG A 53 -8.60 -3.29 -4.77
CA ARG A 53 -8.33 -3.45 -3.33
C ARG A 53 -8.21 -2.13 -2.59
N ILE A 54 -7.59 -1.12 -3.19
CA ILE A 54 -7.53 0.24 -2.63
C ILE A 54 -8.96 0.78 -2.42
N LYS A 55 -9.79 0.74 -3.46
CA LYS A 55 -11.19 1.24 -3.38
C LYS A 55 -12.01 0.46 -2.35
N ALA A 56 -11.81 -0.85 -2.25
CA ALA A 56 -12.49 -1.67 -1.25
C ALA A 56 -12.05 -1.31 0.18
N ALA A 57 -10.75 -1.07 0.39
CA ALA A 57 -10.20 -0.66 1.68
C ALA A 57 -10.73 0.71 2.12
N GLU A 58 -10.78 1.69 1.22
CA GLU A 58 -11.31 3.04 1.51
C GLU A 58 -12.81 3.00 1.83
N LYS A 59 -13.57 2.23 1.05
CA LYS A 59 -14.99 2.01 1.32
C LYS A 59 -15.20 1.37 2.71
N SER A 60 -14.33 0.44 3.11
CA SER A 60 -14.37 -0.20 4.43
C SER A 60 -13.99 0.78 5.54
N ALA A 61 -12.98 1.62 5.32
CA ALA A 61 -12.53 2.65 6.25
C ALA A 61 -13.56 3.79 6.42
N GLY A 62 -14.42 4.00 5.42
CA GLY A 62 -15.39 5.10 5.39
C GLY A 62 -14.76 6.46 5.04
N SER A 63 -13.53 6.45 4.52
CA SER A 63 -12.78 7.63 4.12
C SER A 63 -11.75 7.30 3.05
N ASP A 64 -11.50 8.26 2.16
CA ASP A 64 -10.44 8.18 1.16
C ASP A 64 -9.07 8.50 1.80
N SER A 65 -8.00 7.97 1.22
CA SER A 65 -6.64 8.24 1.64
C SER A 65 -6.12 9.53 1.00
N ASP A 66 -5.42 10.38 1.76
CA ASP A 66 -4.79 11.60 1.20
C ASP A 66 -3.68 11.28 0.19
N TYR A 67 -2.93 10.20 0.47
CA TYR A 67 -1.87 9.69 -0.40
C TYR A 67 -1.53 8.24 -0.04
N ILE A 68 -0.85 7.54 -0.96
CA ILE A 68 -0.46 6.14 -0.77
C ILE A 68 1.05 6.01 -0.86
N ILE A 69 1.64 5.36 0.15
CA ILE A 69 3.06 4.98 0.17
C ILE A 69 3.18 3.52 -0.27
N SER A 70 4.10 3.24 -1.19
CA SER A 70 4.40 1.87 -1.64
C SER A 70 5.81 1.80 -2.24
N ASP A 71 6.29 0.60 -2.53
CA ASP A 71 7.50 0.42 -3.33
C ASP A 71 7.27 0.83 -4.81
N LYS A 72 8.30 0.68 -5.65
CA LYS A 72 8.27 1.04 -7.08
C LYS A 72 7.72 -0.05 -8.00
N GLY A 73 7.06 -1.08 -7.46
CA GLY A 73 6.44 -2.15 -8.23
C GLY A 73 5.48 -1.59 -9.29
N HIS A 74 5.64 -2.01 -10.55
CA HIS A 74 4.87 -1.43 -11.66
C HIS A 74 3.36 -1.61 -11.50
N ASN A 75 2.94 -2.78 -10.99
CA ASN A 75 1.54 -3.06 -10.64
C ASN A 75 1.04 -2.13 -9.53
N LEU A 76 1.83 -1.91 -8.48
CA LEU A 76 1.47 -1.06 -7.35
C LEU A 76 1.32 0.40 -7.78
N VAL A 77 2.32 0.95 -8.47
CA VAL A 77 2.26 2.32 -9.00
C VAL A 77 1.08 2.49 -9.96
N LYS A 78 0.83 1.52 -10.85
CA LYS A 78 -0.33 1.56 -11.76
C LYS A 78 -1.65 1.56 -10.98
N GLY A 79 -1.81 0.70 -9.97
CA GLY A 79 -3.05 0.62 -9.19
C GLY A 79 -3.32 1.84 -8.32
N ILE A 80 -2.27 2.40 -7.73
CA ILE A 80 -2.34 3.64 -6.92
C ILE A 80 -2.71 4.84 -7.80
N THR A 81 -1.99 5.05 -8.90
CA THR A 81 -2.29 6.17 -9.80
C THR A 81 -3.64 5.99 -10.50
N GLY A 82 -4.01 4.75 -10.84
CA GLY A 82 -5.32 4.41 -11.40
C GLY A 82 -6.49 4.61 -10.43
N SER A 83 -6.26 4.57 -9.11
CA SER A 83 -7.29 4.92 -8.12
C SER A 83 -7.45 6.43 -7.91
N GLY A 84 -6.62 7.25 -8.57
CA GLY A 84 -6.67 8.71 -8.46
C GLY A 84 -5.81 9.28 -7.34
N HIS A 85 -5.04 8.45 -6.66
CA HIS A 85 -4.23 8.83 -5.51
C HIS A 85 -2.82 9.26 -5.87
N ILE A 86 -2.26 10.15 -5.05
CA ILE A 86 -0.85 10.52 -5.13
C ILE A 86 0.00 9.35 -4.60
N TYR A 87 0.94 8.90 -5.43
CA TYR A 87 1.93 7.89 -5.06
C TYR A 87 3.16 8.53 -4.44
N HIS A 88 3.54 8.06 -3.26
CA HIS A 88 4.85 8.31 -2.64
C HIS A 88 5.67 7.03 -2.62
N ALA A 89 6.89 7.12 -3.16
CA ALA A 89 7.82 6.00 -3.08
C ALA A 89 8.29 5.77 -1.64
N ASP A 90 8.30 4.51 -1.22
CA ASP A 90 8.96 4.09 -0.01
C ASP A 90 10.46 4.42 -0.12
N ILE A 91 10.91 5.27 0.81
CA ILE A 91 12.28 5.75 0.88
C ILE A 91 13.21 4.59 1.25
N SER A 92 12.78 3.66 2.10
CA SER A 92 13.62 2.53 2.54
C SER A 92 13.94 1.59 1.37
N HIS A 93 12.92 1.25 0.56
CA HIS A 93 13.11 0.54 -0.69
C HIS A 93 14.00 1.31 -1.68
N SER A 94 13.79 2.62 -1.80
CA SER A 94 14.59 3.44 -2.70
C SER A 94 16.06 3.51 -2.28
N MET A 95 16.35 3.51 -0.97
CA MET A 95 17.71 3.48 -0.44
C MET A 95 18.38 2.12 -0.67
N GLY A 96 17.64 1.03 -0.53
CA GLY A 96 18.15 -0.34 -0.76
C GLY A 96 18.54 -0.65 -2.21
N VAL A 97 18.16 0.20 -3.18
CA VAL A 97 18.58 0.08 -4.59
C VAL A 97 19.85 0.89 -4.90
N ILE A 98 20.19 1.86 -4.05
CA ILE A 98 21.35 2.76 -4.25
C ILE A 98 22.61 2.21 -3.56
N LEU A 99 22.44 1.42 -2.50
CA LEU A 99 23.53 0.82 -1.69
C LEU A 99 23.75 -0.65 -2.09
#